data_AF-A0A534CR94-F1
#
_entry.id   AF-A0A534CR94-F1
#
_cell.length_a   1.000
_cell.length_b   1.000
_cell.length_c   1.000
_cell.angle_alpha   90.00
_cell.angle_beta   90.00
_cell.angle_gamma   90.00
#
_symmetry.space_group_name_H-M   'P 1'
#
loop_
_entity.id
_entity.type
_entity.pdbx_description
1 polymer ?
#
loop_
_entity_poly.entity_id
_entity_poly.type
_entity_poly.pdbx_seq_one_letter_code
_entity_poly.pdbx_strand_id
1 'polypeptide(L)'
;MFTSLLDEVRIWPVLWRRRLAYSWLLRDKGNMAFLAVLGLMVLAVTAIIYLAYQEEAPIGAVPVEAVRREATRAQRRANDLRCLAENIYFEARGEPVAGQYAVAEVTLNRTQAQYFPHTVCEVVHETRWDPGRRRHTADFSWTESGSLSPEDGPAWRQAM
;
A
#
# COMPACT_ATOMS: atom_id res chain seq x y z
N MET A 1 -56.51 -71.07 27.36
CA MET A 1 -55.28 -71.39 26.63
C MET A 1 -55.33 -70.86 25.19
N PHE A 2 -55.69 -69.58 25.01
CA PHE A 2 -55.84 -68.96 23.67
C PHE A 2 -55.31 -67.50 23.62
N THR A 3 -54.91 -66.93 24.76
CA THR A 3 -54.41 -65.55 24.86
C THR A 3 -52.91 -65.43 24.55
N SER A 4 -52.12 -66.52 24.63
CA SER A 4 -50.67 -66.45 24.34
C SER A 4 -50.33 -66.47 22.84
N LEU A 5 -51.22 -67.00 21.99
CA LEU A 5 -51.00 -67.09 20.54
C LEU A 5 -51.22 -65.75 19.82
N LEU A 6 -52.02 -64.84 20.40
CA LEU A 6 -52.31 -63.54 19.79
C LEU A 6 -51.22 -62.49 20.06
N ASP A 7 -50.45 -62.64 21.14
CA ASP A 7 -49.31 -61.76 21.41
C ASP A 7 -48.11 -62.03 20.48
N GLU A 8 -47.87 -63.30 20.11
CA GLU A 8 -46.78 -63.66 19.18
C GLU A 8 -47.00 -63.09 17.76
N VAL A 9 -48.24 -63.06 17.27
CA VAL A 9 -48.56 -62.54 15.93
C VAL A 9 -48.37 -61.02 15.85
N ARG A 10 -48.49 -60.31 16.99
CA ARG A 10 -48.41 -58.85 17.05
C ARG A 10 -46.97 -58.31 17.04
N ILE A 11 -46.02 -59.09 17.55
CA ILE A 11 -44.60 -58.68 17.70
C ILE A 11 -43.80 -58.98 16.42
N TRP A 12 -44.18 -60.01 15.67
CA TRP A 12 -43.55 -60.43 14.42
C TRP A 12 -43.36 -59.32 13.38
N PRO A 13 -44.36 -58.47 13.03
CA PRO A 13 -44.18 -57.42 12.05
C PRO A 13 -43.23 -56.29 12.51
N VAL A 14 -43.12 -56.03 13.82
CA VAL A 14 -42.21 -55.01 14.37
C VAL A 14 -40.76 -55.49 14.32
N LEU A 15 -40.52 -56.75 14.71
CA LEU A 15 -39.19 -57.37 14.63
C LEU A 15 -38.76 -57.56 13.18
N TRP A 16 -39.68 -57.94 12.29
CA TRP A 16 -39.41 -58.07 10.85
C TRP A 16 -39.05 -56.72 10.21
N ARG A 17 -39.78 -55.63 10.52
CA ARG A 17 -39.45 -54.27 10.08
C ARG A 17 -38.07 -53.82 10.57
N ARG A 18 -37.74 -54.07 11.84
CA ARG A 18 -36.42 -53.70 12.40
C ARG A 18 -35.28 -54.50 11.77
N ARG A 19 -35.48 -55.80 11.52
CA ARG A 19 -34.49 -56.67 10.88
C ARG A 19 -34.24 -56.26 9.42
N LEU A 20 -35.29 -55.86 8.69
CA LEU A 20 -35.17 -55.33 7.34
C LEU A 20 -34.41 -54.00 7.29
N ALA A 21 -34.73 -53.05 8.18
CA ALA A 21 -34.02 -51.77 8.25
C ALA A 21 -32.51 -51.93 8.55
N TYR A 22 -32.16 -52.81 9.49
CA TYR A 22 -30.76 -53.15 9.77
C TYR A 22 -30.09 -53.85 8.58
N SER A 23 -30.81 -54.73 7.87
CA SER A 23 -30.27 -55.41 6.68
C SER A 23 -30.08 -54.46 5.49
N TRP A 24 -30.93 -53.45 5.33
CA TRP A 24 -30.79 -52.40 4.31
C TRP A 24 -29.57 -51.51 4.62
N LEU A 25 -29.40 -51.14 5.90
CA LEU A 25 -28.28 -50.33 6.39
C LEU A 25 -26.91 -51.04 6.25
N LEU A 26 -26.89 -52.37 6.40
CA LEU A 26 -25.65 -53.17 6.36
C LEU A 26 -25.30 -53.71 4.96
N ARG A 27 -26.27 -53.81 4.04
CA ARG A 27 -26.12 -54.47 2.73
C ARG A 27 -25.85 -53.51 1.58
N ASP A 28 -26.00 -52.20 1.77
CA ASP A 28 -25.73 -51.20 0.73
C ASP A 28 -24.29 -50.60 0.81
N LYS A 29 -23.31 -51.43 1.17
CA LYS A 29 -21.90 -51.02 1.27
C LYS A 29 -21.33 -50.45 -0.03
N GLY A 30 -21.89 -50.84 -1.19
CA GLY A 30 -21.48 -50.34 -2.50
C GLY A 30 -21.77 -48.85 -2.68
N ASN A 31 -22.94 -48.38 -2.25
CA ASN A 31 -23.32 -46.98 -2.36
C ASN A 31 -22.61 -46.11 -1.32
N MET A 32 -22.32 -46.64 -0.13
CA MET A 32 -21.61 -45.90 0.92
C MET A 32 -20.18 -45.53 0.51
N ALA A 33 -19.47 -46.42 -0.21
CA ALA A 33 -18.14 -46.12 -0.74
C ALA A 33 -18.21 -45.04 -1.83
N PHE A 34 -19.21 -45.12 -2.72
CA PHE A 34 -19.43 -44.13 -3.77
C PHE A 34 -19.75 -42.73 -3.19
N LEU A 35 -20.65 -42.66 -2.20
CA LEU A 35 -21.02 -41.42 -1.52
C LEU A 35 -19.84 -40.82 -0.74
N ALA A 36 -18.98 -41.64 -0.15
CA ALA A 36 -17.77 -41.16 0.53
C ALA A 36 -16.77 -40.52 -0.45
N VAL A 37 -16.53 -41.15 -1.60
CA VAL A 37 -15.64 -40.59 -2.63
C VAL A 37 -16.21 -39.30 -3.20
N LEU A 38 -17.51 -39.27 -3.50
CA LEU A 38 -18.17 -38.08 -4.02
C LEU A 38 -18.17 -36.94 -3.00
N GLY A 39 -18.37 -37.26 -1.71
CA GLY A 39 -18.24 -36.30 -0.61
C GLY A 39 -16.83 -35.72 -0.47
N LEU A 40 -15.78 -36.56 -0.56
CA LEU A 40 -14.39 -36.10 -0.51
C LEU A 40 -14.03 -35.21 -1.71
N MET A 41 -14.53 -35.55 -2.91
CA MET A 41 -14.34 -34.72 -4.11
C MET A 41 -15.01 -33.36 -3.96
N VAL A 42 -16.24 -33.31 -3.45
CA VAL A 42 -16.95 -32.05 -3.18
C VAL A 42 -16.19 -31.23 -2.14
N LEU A 43 -15.76 -31.85 -1.03
CA LEU A 43 -14.98 -31.16 0.00
C LEU A 43 -13.66 -30.61 -0.54
N ALA A 44 -12.93 -31.40 -1.34
CA ALA A 44 -11.68 -30.96 -1.97
C ALA A 44 -11.92 -29.76 -2.90
N VAL A 45 -12.94 -29.80 -3.76
CA VAL A 45 -13.28 -28.69 -4.65
C VAL A 45 -13.70 -27.45 -3.85
N THR A 46 -14.54 -27.61 -2.82
CA THR A 46 -14.92 -26.49 -1.96
C THR A 46 -13.73 -25.89 -1.21
N ALA A 47 -12.78 -26.72 -0.76
CA ALA A 47 -11.57 -26.26 -0.11
C ALA A 47 -10.65 -25.51 -1.08
N ILE A 48 -10.47 -26.01 -2.31
CA ILE A 48 -9.68 -25.32 -3.36
C ILE A 48 -10.30 -23.96 -3.69
N ILE A 49 -11.62 -23.91 -3.87
CA ILE A 49 -12.35 -22.66 -4.13
C ILE A 49 -12.22 -21.71 -2.94
N TYR A 50 -12.41 -22.20 -1.71
CA TYR A 50 -12.27 -21.40 -0.49
C TYR A 50 -10.85 -20.84 -0.33
N LEU A 51 -9.82 -21.65 -0.59
CA LEU A 51 -8.44 -21.22 -0.57
C LEU A 51 -8.13 -20.21 -1.68
N ALA A 52 -8.68 -20.39 -2.88
CA ALA A 52 -8.55 -19.41 -3.97
C ALA A 52 -9.19 -18.06 -3.63
N TYR A 53 -10.35 -18.05 -2.96
CA TYR A 53 -10.98 -16.83 -2.46
C TYR A 53 -10.20 -16.14 -1.34
N GLN A 54 -9.38 -16.87 -0.57
CA GLN A 54 -8.54 -16.28 0.48
C GLN A 54 -7.31 -15.54 -0.07
N GLU A 55 -6.94 -15.75 -1.34
CA GLU A 55 -5.80 -15.06 -1.98
C GLU A 55 -6.16 -13.69 -2.59
N GLU A 56 -7.44 -13.31 -2.56
CA GLU A 56 -7.89 -11.99 -3.00
C GLU A 56 -7.45 -10.93 -1.97
N ALA A 57 -6.20 -10.49 -2.10
CA ALA A 57 -5.70 -9.33 -1.39
C ALA A 57 -6.70 -8.17 -1.58
N PRO A 58 -7.30 -7.64 -0.50
CA PRO A 58 -8.28 -6.58 -0.65
C PRO A 58 -7.58 -5.36 -1.23
N ILE A 59 -7.90 -5.02 -2.49
CA ILE A 59 -7.52 -3.78 -3.17
C ILE A 59 -7.90 -2.54 -2.30
N GLY A 60 -8.83 -2.70 -1.36
CA GLY A 60 -9.30 -1.67 -0.43
C GLY A 60 -8.56 -1.55 0.91
N ALA A 61 -7.53 -2.35 1.21
CA ALA A 61 -6.84 -2.29 2.51
C ALA A 61 -5.59 -1.40 2.53
N VAL A 62 -5.31 -0.61 1.49
CA VAL A 62 -4.30 0.44 1.60
C VAL A 62 -4.85 1.49 2.56
N PRO A 63 -4.21 1.74 3.72
CA PRO A 63 -4.70 2.76 4.62
C PRO A 63 -4.65 4.10 3.87
N VAL A 64 -5.79 4.79 3.79
CA VAL A 64 -5.91 6.12 3.16
C VAL A 64 -4.83 7.08 3.68
N GLU A 65 -4.45 6.93 4.94
CA GLU A 65 -3.35 7.64 5.57
C GLU A 65 -1.98 7.38 4.93
N ALA A 66 -1.67 6.15 4.52
CA ALA A 66 -0.42 5.83 3.83
C ALA A 66 -0.36 6.49 2.45
N VAL A 67 -1.46 6.41 1.67
CA VAL A 67 -1.58 7.09 0.38
C VAL A 67 -1.41 8.59 0.55
N ARG A 68 -2.07 9.19 1.54
CA ARG A 68 -1.96 10.62 1.83
C ARG A 68 -0.53 11.02 2.20
N ARG A 69 0.15 10.23 3.02
CA ARG A 69 1.55 10.47 3.40
C ARG A 69 2.48 10.41 2.19
N GLU A 70 2.27 9.43 1.31
CA GLU A 70 3.04 9.30 0.08
C GLU A 70 2.80 10.47 -0.86
N ALA A 71 1.54 10.86 -1.10
CA ALA A 71 1.19 12.03 -1.89
C ALA A 71 1.83 13.31 -1.31
N THR A 72 1.82 13.47 0.01
CA THR A 72 2.45 14.62 0.67
C THR A 72 3.97 14.60 0.50
N ARG A 73 4.62 13.42 0.57
CA ARG A 73 6.06 13.28 0.31
C ARG A 73 6.40 13.56 -1.15
N ALA A 74 5.60 13.09 -2.10
CA ALA A 74 5.75 13.37 -3.51
C ALA A 74 5.63 14.88 -3.80
N GLN A 75 4.64 15.54 -3.20
CA GLN A 75 4.48 16.98 -3.32
C GLN A 75 5.69 17.75 -2.76
N ARG A 76 6.20 17.37 -1.57
CA ARG A 76 7.40 17.99 -1.01
C ARG A 76 8.62 17.81 -1.91
N ARG A 77 8.84 16.61 -2.45
CA ARG A 77 9.94 16.36 -3.40
C ARG A 77 9.81 17.20 -4.66
N ALA A 78 8.61 17.34 -5.21
CA ALA A 78 8.37 18.19 -6.38
C ALA A 78 8.67 19.67 -6.07
N ASN A 79 8.27 20.14 -4.88
CA ASN A 79 8.59 21.50 -4.43
C ASN A 79 10.11 21.68 -4.23
N ASP A 80 10.79 20.74 -3.57
CA ASP A 80 12.24 20.79 -3.35
C ASP A 80 13.03 20.82 -4.66
N LEU A 81 12.63 20.02 -5.65
CA LEU A 81 13.24 20.03 -6.98
C LEU A 81 13.04 21.38 -7.68
N ARG A 82 11.85 21.96 -7.55
CA ARG A 82 11.57 23.30 -8.09
C ARG A 82 12.42 24.37 -7.42
N CYS A 83 12.51 24.39 -6.09
CA CYS A 83 13.37 25.31 -5.36
C CYS A 83 14.85 25.15 -5.74
N LEU A 84 15.31 23.91 -5.95
CA LEU A 84 16.67 23.64 -6.41
C LEU A 84 16.91 24.25 -7.79
N ALA A 85 16.00 24.01 -8.73
CA ALA A 85 16.08 24.53 -10.09
C ALA A 85 16.04 26.06 -10.12
N GLU A 86 15.14 26.68 -9.35
CA GLU A 86 15.07 28.14 -9.20
C GLU A 86 16.40 28.70 -8.69
N ASN A 87 16.99 28.06 -7.69
CA ASN A 87 18.27 28.50 -7.14
C ASN A 87 19.40 28.39 -8.17
N ILE A 88 19.50 27.27 -8.90
CA ILE A 88 20.48 27.09 -9.99
C ILE A 88 20.27 28.16 -11.07
N TYR A 89 19.01 28.43 -11.43
CA TYR A 89 18.68 29.42 -12.46
C TYR A 89 19.12 30.83 -12.05
N PHE A 90 18.76 31.28 -10.85
CA PHE A 90 19.06 32.65 -10.44
C PHE A 90 20.53 32.88 -10.08
N GLU A 91 21.21 31.87 -9.54
CA GLU A 91 22.62 31.99 -9.15
C GLU A 91 23.60 31.64 -10.28
N ALA A 92 23.21 30.81 -11.27
CA ALA A 92 24.14 30.24 -12.24
C ALA A 92 23.62 30.03 -13.68
N ARG A 93 22.48 30.62 -14.11
CA ARG A 93 21.99 30.46 -15.50
C ARG A 93 22.97 30.87 -16.60
N GLY A 94 23.90 31.79 -16.31
CA GLY A 94 24.94 32.26 -17.24
C GLY A 94 26.24 31.46 -17.17
N GLU A 95 26.37 30.56 -16.20
CA GLU A 95 27.58 29.79 -15.96
C GLU A 95 27.64 28.53 -16.83
N PRO A 96 28.83 27.96 -17.05
CA PRO A 96 28.97 26.61 -17.58
C PRO A 96 28.21 25.60 -16.72
N VAL A 97 27.88 24.44 -17.30
CA VAL A 97 27.17 23.35 -16.61
C VAL A 97 27.85 22.97 -15.28
N ALA A 98 29.19 22.99 -15.23
CA ALA A 98 29.94 22.74 -14.00
C ALA A 98 29.65 23.77 -12.88
N GLY A 99 29.44 25.04 -13.21
CA GLY A 99 29.06 26.09 -12.25
C GLY A 99 27.64 25.89 -11.72
N GLN A 100 26.72 25.44 -12.58
CA GLN A 100 25.36 25.09 -12.17
C GLN A 100 25.35 23.89 -11.21
N TYR A 101 26.15 22.84 -11.51
CA TYR A 101 26.34 21.73 -10.59
C TYR A 101 26.94 22.16 -9.25
N ALA A 102 27.89 23.10 -9.26
CA ALA A 102 28.47 23.62 -8.02
C ALA A 102 27.42 24.31 -7.13
N VAL A 103 26.52 25.12 -7.71
CA VAL A 103 25.40 25.72 -6.95
C VAL A 103 24.46 24.65 -6.40
N ALA A 104 24.12 23.65 -7.21
CA ALA A 104 23.29 22.53 -6.78
C ALA A 104 23.94 21.77 -5.61
N GLU A 105 25.22 21.47 -5.72
CA GLU A 105 26.01 20.77 -4.72
C GLU A 105 26.08 21.56 -3.41
N VAL A 106 26.39 22.87 -3.46
CA VAL A 106 26.39 23.70 -2.25
C VAL A 106 25.02 23.72 -1.57
N THR A 107 23.95 23.78 -2.36
CA THR A 107 22.57 23.76 -1.82
C THR A 107 22.27 22.44 -1.12
N LEU A 108 22.61 21.31 -1.74
CA LEU A 108 22.40 19.97 -1.17
C LEU A 108 23.34 19.67 0.00
N ASN A 109 24.55 20.22 0.01
CA ASN A 109 25.48 20.09 1.13
C ASN A 109 24.95 20.84 2.37
N ARG A 110 24.29 21.99 2.17
CA ARG A 110 23.62 22.71 3.26
C ARG A 110 22.50 21.87 3.87
N THR A 111 21.66 21.18 3.09
CA THR A 111 20.59 20.34 3.69
C THR A 111 21.11 19.20 4.58
N GLN A 112 22.36 18.79 4.38
CA GLN A 112 23.04 17.75 5.17
C GLN A 112 23.79 18.29 6.38
N ALA A 113 24.03 19.60 6.45
CA ALA A 113 24.76 20.23 7.54
C ALA A 113 23.82 20.54 8.74
N GLN A 114 24.35 20.41 9.95
CA GLN A 114 23.57 20.59 11.19
C GLN A 114 23.09 22.03 11.43
N TYR A 115 23.75 23.02 10.81
CA TYR A 115 23.46 24.44 11.01
C TYR A 115 22.44 25.00 10.02
N PHE A 116 21.92 24.15 9.14
CA PHE A 116 21.01 24.55 8.06
C PHE A 116 19.72 23.70 8.13
N PRO A 117 18.63 24.18 7.53
CA PRO A 117 17.41 23.40 7.38
C PRO A 117 17.60 22.11 6.58
N HIS A 118 16.70 21.14 6.76
CA HIS A 118 16.84 19.81 6.17
C HIS A 118 16.09 19.62 4.84
N THR A 119 15.46 20.67 4.32
CA THR A 119 14.78 20.66 3.02
C THR A 119 15.38 21.72 2.09
N VAL A 120 15.29 21.48 0.79
CA VAL A 120 15.92 22.37 -0.19
C VAL A 120 15.24 23.73 -0.18
N CYS A 121 13.91 23.77 -0.17
CA CYS A 121 13.20 25.04 -0.13
C CYS A 121 13.49 25.86 1.14
N GLU A 122 13.61 25.20 2.31
CA GLU A 122 13.97 25.92 3.54
C GLU A 122 15.39 26.48 3.49
N VAL A 123 16.36 25.75 2.91
CA VAL A 123 17.72 26.24 2.71
C VAL A 123 17.75 27.42 1.73
N VAL A 124 17.01 27.33 0.62
CA VAL A 124 16.97 28.38 -0.41
C VAL A 124 16.38 29.68 0.15
N HIS A 125 15.34 29.58 0.97
CA HIS A 125 14.65 30.74 1.56
C HIS A 125 15.09 31.06 3.00
N GLU A 126 16.21 30.49 3.46
CA GLU A 126 16.72 30.78 4.80
C GLU A 126 17.16 32.24 4.90
N THR A 127 16.75 32.91 5.99
CA THR A 127 17.22 34.26 6.31
C THR A 127 17.75 34.31 7.74
N ARG A 128 18.85 35.03 7.95
CA ARG A 128 19.49 35.19 9.25
C ARG A 128 19.51 36.66 9.65
N TRP A 129 19.30 36.93 10.94
CA TRP A 129 19.44 38.28 11.48
C TRP A 129 20.90 38.72 11.47
N ASP A 130 21.21 39.80 10.77
CA ASP A 130 22.54 40.42 10.75
C ASP A 130 22.53 41.67 11.67
N PRO A 131 23.21 41.63 12.83
CA PRO A 131 23.28 42.76 13.75
C PRO A 131 23.96 44.00 13.16
N GLY A 132 24.91 43.82 12.22
CA GLY A 132 25.65 44.90 11.58
C GLY A 132 24.78 45.68 10.60
N ARG A 133 23.94 44.96 9.84
CA ARG A 133 22.99 45.57 8.89
C ARG A 133 21.63 45.91 9.49
N ARG A 134 21.35 45.46 10.73
CA ARG A 134 20.06 45.60 11.42
C ARG A 134 18.88 45.11 10.59
N ARG A 135 19.07 44.01 9.85
CA ARG A 135 18.05 43.38 9.01
C ARG A 135 18.28 41.88 8.89
N HIS A 136 17.26 41.16 8.44
CA HIS A 136 17.44 39.79 7.94
C HIS A 136 18.16 39.82 6.58
N THR A 137 19.14 38.94 6.41
CA THR A 137 19.88 38.73 5.16
C THR A 137 19.65 37.29 4.72
N ALA A 138 19.37 37.09 3.43
CA ALA A 138 19.22 35.76 2.86
C ALA A 138 20.57 35.19 2.42
N ASP A 139 20.68 33.87 2.42
CA ASP A 139 21.87 33.19 1.90
C ASP A 139 21.99 33.28 0.37
N PHE A 140 20.85 33.41 -0.33
CA PHE A 140 20.77 33.61 -1.77
C PHE A 140 20.13 34.96 -2.09
N SER A 141 20.87 35.83 -2.78
CA SER A 141 20.53 37.25 -2.94
C SER A 141 19.20 37.48 -3.68
N TRP A 142 18.86 36.61 -4.62
CA TRP A 142 17.63 36.73 -5.42
C TRP A 142 16.37 36.57 -4.56
N THR A 143 16.45 35.86 -3.44
CA THR A 143 15.31 35.64 -2.53
C THR A 143 14.95 36.89 -1.72
N GLU A 144 15.87 37.85 -1.56
CA GLU A 144 15.58 39.14 -0.94
C GLU A 144 14.71 40.04 -1.84
N SER A 145 14.71 39.78 -3.16
CA SER A 145 14.10 40.65 -4.16
C SER A 145 12.58 40.45 -4.32
N GLY A 146 11.96 39.60 -3.48
CA GLY A 146 10.54 39.24 -3.55
C GLY A 146 10.28 38.03 -4.44
N SER A 147 9.06 37.92 -4.99
CA SER A 147 8.66 36.78 -5.82
C SER A 147 9.21 36.92 -7.25
N LEU A 148 10.44 36.46 -7.46
CA LEU A 148 10.99 36.26 -8.80
C LEU A 148 10.59 34.88 -9.33
N SER A 149 10.12 34.85 -10.57
CA SER A 149 9.81 33.61 -11.28
C SER A 149 10.80 33.45 -12.44
N PRO A 150 11.33 32.24 -12.69
CA PRO A 150 12.16 31.98 -13.86
C PRO A 150 11.41 32.32 -15.15
N GLU A 151 12.14 32.82 -16.14
CA GLU A 151 11.59 33.06 -17.47
C GLU A 151 11.62 31.76 -18.27
N ASP A 152 10.54 31.46 -19.00
CA ASP A 152 10.47 30.28 -19.86
C ASP A 152 11.51 30.38 -20.98
N GLY A 153 12.51 29.49 -20.95
CA GLY A 153 13.61 29.54 -21.92
C GLY A 153 14.59 28.37 -21.81
N PRO A 154 15.64 28.36 -22.66
CA PRO A 154 16.67 27.31 -22.64
C PRO A 154 17.38 27.22 -21.29
N ALA A 155 17.68 28.36 -20.68
CA ALA A 155 18.33 28.42 -19.37
C ALA A 155 17.47 27.82 -18.26
N TRP A 156 16.15 28.07 -18.27
CA TRP A 156 15.24 27.47 -17.29
C TRP A 156 15.09 25.96 -17.48
N ARG A 157 15.00 25.50 -18.73
CA ARG A 157 14.97 24.06 -19.04
C ARG A 157 16.27 23.33 -18.68
N GLN A 158 17.39 24.03 -18.63
CA GLN A 158 18.66 23.45 -18.22
C GLN A 158 18.78 23.35 -16.70
N ALA A 159 18.16 24.29 -15.98
CA ALA A 159 18.16 24.30 -14.52
C ALA A 159 17.18 23.29 -13.89
N MET A 160 16.12 22.90 -14.61
CA MET A 160 15.17 21.83 -14.23
C MET A 160 15.70 20.44 -14.55
#